data_AF-A0A2E6WPS6-F1
#
_entry.id   AF-A0A2E6WPS6-F1
#
_cell.length_a   1.000
_cell.length_b   1.000
_cell.length_c   1.000
_cell.angle_alpha   90.00
_cell.angle_beta   90.00
_cell.angle_gamma   90.00
#
_symmetry.space_group_name_H-M   'P 1'
#
loop_
_entity.id
_entity.type
_entity.pdbx_description
1 polymer ?
#
loop_
_entity_poly.entity_id
_entity_poly.type
_entity_poly.pdbx_seq_one_letter_code
_entity_poly.pdbx_strand_id
1 'polypeptide(L)'
;MQRGALKALQDIRAKGAKKSIIISATGTGKTMLSALDVRSVDPDRLLFIVHREQIIDRTILEYERVLGGPSSDYGKLTGTRKDFDSKYLFATIQTLSQDSVLSQMADDDFDYIIFDEDQAESVQANRLEWSVSKDSQDVCAVYETKKGEIKIRFTDEGKCTVTWRDAEDGDEGKYTFVADE
;
A
#
# COMPACT_ATOMS: atom_id res chain seq x y z
N MET A 1 6.94 -12.67 17.12
CA MET A 1 6.95 -12.55 15.65
C MET A 1 6.73 -11.10 15.22
N GLN A 2 5.56 -10.49 15.47
CA GLN A 2 5.26 -9.10 15.05
C GLN A 2 6.28 -8.03 15.48
N ARG A 3 6.73 -8.05 16.76
CA ARG A 3 7.78 -7.11 17.23
C ARG A 3 9.11 -7.22 16.46
N GLY A 4 9.46 -8.42 16.00
CA GLY A 4 10.68 -8.64 15.22
C GLY A 4 10.56 -8.06 13.81
N ALA A 5 9.40 -8.22 13.17
CA ALA A 5 9.12 -7.63 11.86
C ALA A 5 9.11 -6.09 11.93
N LEU A 6 8.45 -5.50 12.92
CA LEU A 6 8.47 -4.03 13.12
C LEU A 6 9.89 -3.51 13.35
N LYS A 7 10.70 -4.22 14.15
CA LYS A 7 12.10 -3.85 14.35
C LYS A 7 12.90 -3.93 13.06
N ALA A 8 12.71 -4.97 12.25
CA ALA A 8 13.37 -5.10 10.96
C ALA A 8 13.01 -3.94 10.01
N LEU A 9 11.73 -3.54 9.97
CA LEU A 9 11.27 -2.36 9.21
C LEU A 9 11.93 -1.06 9.69
N GLN A 10 12.01 -0.87 11.00
CA GLN A 10 12.72 0.29 11.58
C GLN A 10 14.21 0.27 11.23
N ASP A 11 14.87 -0.89 11.32
CA ASP A 11 16.31 -1.04 11.07
C ASP A 11 16.66 -0.78 9.60
N ILE A 12 15.81 -1.15 8.64
CA ILE A 12 16.03 -0.84 7.21
C ILE A 12 15.73 0.64 6.90
N ARG A 13 14.70 1.25 7.51
CA ARG A 13 14.45 2.70 7.37
C ARG A 13 15.59 3.53 7.94
N ALA A 14 16.15 3.12 9.08
CA ALA A 14 17.32 3.78 9.66
C ALA A 14 18.56 3.73 8.76
N LYS A 15 18.60 2.80 7.79
CA LYS A 15 19.63 2.70 6.75
C LYS A 15 19.28 3.47 5.47
N GLY A 16 18.17 4.21 5.46
CA GLY A 16 17.70 4.99 4.33
C GLY A 16 16.82 4.22 3.34
N ALA A 17 16.40 2.99 3.66
CA ALA A 17 15.50 2.25 2.78
C ALA A 17 14.10 2.87 2.80
N LYS A 18 13.65 3.35 1.64
CA LYS A 18 12.30 3.89 1.41
C LYS A 18 11.28 2.82 1.02
N LYS A 19 11.76 1.64 0.62
CA LYS A 19 10.95 0.51 0.10
C LYS A 19 11.13 -0.69 1.01
N SER A 20 10.02 -1.32 1.40
CA SER A 20 10.06 -2.54 2.18
C SER A 20 8.94 -3.50 1.81
N ILE A 21 9.18 -4.80 2.01
CA ILE A 21 8.18 -5.84 1.80
C ILE A 21 8.11 -6.68 3.07
N ILE A 22 6.90 -6.84 3.57
CA ILE A 22 6.57 -7.75 4.65
C ILE A 22 5.94 -8.98 4.03
N ILE A 23 6.56 -10.13 4.27
CA ILE A 23 6.02 -11.43 3.88
C ILE A 23 5.51 -12.10 5.16
N SER A 24 4.25 -12.55 5.12
CA SER A 24 3.64 -13.25 6.26
C SER A 24 2.85 -14.47 5.78
N ALA A 25 2.70 -15.46 6.65
CA ALA A 25 1.78 -16.57 6.38
C ALA A 25 0.33 -16.10 6.52
N THR A 26 -0.59 -16.72 5.79
CA THR A 26 -2.01 -16.32 5.81
C THR A 26 -2.60 -16.36 7.21
N GLY A 27 -3.36 -15.33 7.57
CA GLY A 27 -4.04 -15.25 8.86
C GLY A 27 -3.12 -14.93 10.06
N THR A 28 -1.86 -14.55 9.83
CA THR A 28 -0.91 -14.17 10.90
C THR A 28 -0.96 -12.69 11.30
N GLY A 29 -1.95 -11.95 10.81
CA GLY A 29 -2.22 -10.57 11.21
C GLY A 29 -1.40 -9.53 10.45
N LYS A 30 -1.24 -9.69 9.14
CA LYS A 30 -0.58 -8.72 8.24
C LYS A 30 -1.19 -7.32 8.37
N THR A 31 -2.52 -7.20 8.36
CA THR A 31 -3.23 -5.93 8.57
C THR A 31 -2.90 -5.28 9.92
N MET A 32 -2.82 -6.08 10.98
CA MET A 32 -2.42 -5.60 12.31
C MET A 32 -0.95 -5.14 12.32
N LEU A 33 -0.07 -5.89 11.65
CA LEU A 33 1.34 -5.55 11.53
C LEU A 33 1.54 -4.24 10.75
N SER A 34 0.83 -4.05 9.64
CA SER A 34 0.89 -2.81 8.86
C SER A 34 0.32 -1.62 9.62
N ALA A 35 -0.79 -1.78 10.34
CA ALA A 35 -1.33 -0.72 11.19
C ALA A 35 -0.37 -0.32 12.33
N LEU A 36 0.30 -1.29 12.97
CA LEU A 36 1.29 -1.02 14.02
C LEU A 36 2.54 -0.30 13.48
N ASP A 37 2.90 -0.61 12.24
CA ASP A 37 3.99 0.06 11.54
C ASP A 37 3.63 1.50 11.18
N VAL A 38 2.43 1.73 10.63
CA VAL A 38 1.87 3.08 10.39
C VAL A 38 1.83 3.89 11.67
N ARG A 39 1.44 3.30 12.81
CA ARG A 39 1.48 4.00 14.11
C ARG A 39 2.88 4.46 14.50
N SER A 40 3.89 3.70 14.11
CA SER A 40 5.28 3.99 14.45
C SER A 40 5.90 5.05 13.53
N VAL A 41 5.45 5.09 12.27
CA VAL A 41 5.85 6.09 11.27
C VAL A 41 5.10 7.41 11.48
N ASP A 42 3.82 7.34 11.89
CA ASP A 42 2.89 8.47 12.05
C ASP A 42 2.83 9.38 10.81
N PRO A 43 2.45 8.85 9.64
CA PRO A 43 2.37 9.65 8.42
C PRO A 43 1.26 10.70 8.48
N ASP A 44 1.48 11.81 7.79
CA ASP A 44 0.49 12.87 7.61
C ASP A 44 -0.66 12.38 6.71
N ARG A 45 -0.37 11.59 5.67
CA ARG A 45 -1.37 11.04 4.74
C ARG A 45 -0.99 9.64 4.22
N LEU A 46 -1.79 8.65 4.59
CA LEU A 46 -1.64 7.26 4.17
C LEU A 46 -2.56 6.92 2.99
N LEU A 47 -2.03 6.19 2.01
CA LEU A 47 -2.80 5.46 1.01
C LEU A 47 -2.66 3.94 1.22
N PHE A 48 -3.75 3.27 1.53
CA PHE A 48 -3.82 1.81 1.65
C PHE A 48 -4.58 1.22 0.46
N ILE A 49 -3.94 0.36 -0.31
CA ILE A 49 -4.43 -0.16 -1.58
C ILE A 49 -4.71 -1.65 -1.47
N VAL A 50 -5.93 -2.05 -1.86
CA VAL A 50 -6.38 -3.45 -1.89
C VAL A 50 -6.97 -3.83 -3.25
N HIS A 51 -6.97 -5.12 -3.58
CA HIS A 51 -7.73 -5.64 -4.70
C HIS A 51 -9.26 -5.65 -4.46
N ARG A 52 -9.72 -6.03 -3.27
CA ARG A 52 -11.15 -6.31 -3.02
C ARG A 52 -11.78 -5.33 -2.03
N GLU A 53 -12.86 -4.67 -2.44
CA GLU A 53 -13.62 -3.71 -1.59
C GLU A 53 -14.08 -4.33 -0.26
N GLN A 54 -14.39 -5.63 -0.25
CA GLN A 54 -14.83 -6.38 0.93
C GLN A 54 -13.81 -6.34 2.09
N ILE A 55 -12.53 -6.10 1.79
CA ILE A 55 -11.44 -6.06 2.77
C ILE A 55 -11.31 -4.66 3.39
N ILE A 56 -11.78 -3.61 2.71
CA ILE A 56 -11.62 -2.20 3.15
C ILE A 56 -12.23 -1.99 4.53
N ASP A 57 -13.49 -2.38 4.71
CA ASP A 57 -14.24 -2.10 5.95
C ASP A 57 -13.60 -2.77 7.15
N ARG A 58 -13.17 -4.02 6.97
CA ARG A 58 -12.44 -4.76 8.00
C ARG A 58 -11.10 -4.10 8.29
N THR A 59 -10.38 -3.68 7.27
CA THR A 59 -9.06 -3.04 7.40
C THR A 59 -9.18 -1.73 8.17
N ILE A 60 -10.17 -0.89 7.82
CA ILE A 60 -10.45 0.37 8.53
C ILE A 60 -10.70 0.10 10.01
N LEU A 61 -11.53 -0.88 10.36
CA LEU A 61 -11.80 -1.22 11.77
C LEU A 61 -10.53 -1.66 12.52
N GLU A 62 -9.64 -2.42 11.89
CA GLU A 62 -8.36 -2.78 12.51
C GLU A 62 -7.43 -1.57 12.66
N TYR A 63 -7.40 -0.67 11.68
CA TYR A 63 -6.63 0.55 11.72
C TYR A 63 -7.15 1.54 12.78
N GLU A 64 -8.47 1.72 12.90
CA GLU A 64 -9.12 2.51 13.96
C GLU A 64 -8.74 1.99 15.35
N ARG A 65 -8.70 0.66 15.55
CA ARG A 65 -8.30 0.06 16.84
C ARG A 65 -6.84 0.33 17.20
N VAL A 66 -5.96 0.40 16.20
CA VAL A 66 -4.51 0.53 16.42
C VAL A 66 -4.07 1.99 16.52
N LEU A 67 -4.62 2.85 15.65
CA LEU A 67 -4.23 4.25 15.49
C LEU A 67 -5.12 5.19 16.32
N GLY A 68 -6.38 4.84 16.55
CA GLY A 68 -7.34 5.69 17.27
C GLY A 68 -7.69 6.96 16.50
N GLY A 69 -8.17 7.99 17.21
CA GLY A 69 -8.61 9.23 16.56
C GLY A 69 -10.06 9.16 16.06
N PRO A 70 -10.55 10.24 15.42
CA PRO A 70 -11.93 10.32 14.94
C PRO A 70 -12.13 9.46 13.69
N SER A 71 -13.29 8.81 13.56
CA SER A 71 -13.63 8.01 12.37
C SER A 71 -13.63 8.80 11.06
N SER A 72 -13.67 10.14 11.11
CA SER A 72 -13.51 11.00 9.93
C SER A 72 -12.12 10.94 9.30
N ASP A 73 -11.11 10.51 10.06
CA ASP A 73 -9.74 10.36 9.55
C ASP A 73 -9.63 9.17 8.60
N TYR A 74 -10.61 8.25 8.60
CA TYR A 74 -10.61 7.01 7.83
C TYR A 74 -11.57 7.09 6.65
N GLY A 75 -11.00 7.20 5.45
CA GLY A 75 -11.73 7.39 4.21
C GLY A 75 -11.74 6.16 3.33
N LYS A 76 -12.77 6.03 2.50
CA LYS A 76 -12.84 5.04 1.42
C LYS A 76 -12.78 5.74 0.07
N LEU A 77 -12.01 5.15 -0.85
CA LEU A 77 -12.03 5.47 -2.25
C LEU A 77 -12.44 4.22 -3.05
N THR A 78 -13.74 4.10 -3.27
CA THR A 78 -14.38 3.00 -3.99
C THR A 78 -15.30 3.54 -5.09
N GLY A 79 -15.92 2.67 -5.88
CA GLY A 79 -16.89 3.10 -6.91
C GLY A 79 -18.07 3.89 -6.35
N THR A 80 -18.37 3.74 -5.04
CA THR A 80 -19.54 4.37 -4.39
C THR A 80 -19.18 5.48 -3.40
N ARG A 81 -17.92 5.56 -2.95
CA ARG A 81 -17.48 6.52 -1.93
C ARG A 81 -16.12 7.13 -2.30
N LYS A 82 -15.96 8.44 -2.11
CA LYS A 82 -14.78 9.21 -2.55
C LYS A 82 -14.33 10.19 -1.48
N ASP A 83 -13.75 9.67 -0.40
CA ASP A 83 -13.29 10.48 0.75
C ASP A 83 -11.84 10.96 0.56
N PHE A 84 -11.55 11.69 -0.53
CA PHE A 84 -10.18 12.08 -0.90
C PHE A 84 -9.41 12.81 0.21
N ASP A 85 -10.10 13.58 1.04
CA ASP A 85 -9.46 14.42 2.06
C ASP A 85 -9.06 13.66 3.34
N SER A 86 -9.41 12.38 3.48
CA SER A 86 -9.11 11.60 4.68
C SER A 86 -7.61 11.41 4.93
N LYS A 87 -7.22 11.45 6.21
CA LYS A 87 -5.84 11.19 6.67
C LYS A 87 -5.37 9.79 6.28
N TYR A 88 -6.23 8.79 6.47
CA TYR A 88 -6.00 7.40 6.12
C TYR A 88 -6.98 7.01 5.02
N LEU A 89 -6.53 6.97 3.77
CA LEU A 89 -7.36 6.66 2.62
C LEU A 89 -7.21 5.20 2.21
N PHE A 90 -8.31 4.45 2.24
CA PHE A 90 -8.36 3.04 1.84
C PHE A 90 -9.04 2.92 0.49
N ALA A 91 -8.33 2.40 -0.50
CA ALA A 91 -8.77 2.45 -1.88
C ALA A 91 -8.71 1.08 -2.54
N THR A 92 -9.68 0.81 -3.40
CA THR A 92 -9.53 -0.32 -4.33
C THR A 92 -8.68 0.09 -5.51
N ILE A 93 -7.89 -0.86 -5.98
CA ILE A 93 -7.02 -0.63 -7.13
C ILE A 93 -7.80 -0.32 -8.41
N GLN A 94 -9.01 -0.87 -8.53
CA GLN A 94 -9.94 -0.62 -9.64
C GLN A 94 -10.50 0.80 -9.62
N THR A 95 -10.70 1.39 -8.45
CA THR A 95 -11.18 2.78 -8.34
C THR A 95 -10.04 3.75 -8.59
N LEU A 96 -8.88 3.49 -7.98
CA LEU A 96 -7.69 4.30 -8.12
C LEU A 96 -7.18 4.42 -9.55
N SER A 97 -7.47 3.48 -10.43
CA SER A 97 -7.00 3.52 -11.81
C SER A 97 -7.88 4.28 -12.79
N GLN A 98 -9.04 4.74 -12.35
CA GLN A 98 -9.89 5.52 -13.22
C GLN A 98 -9.22 6.88 -13.42
N ASP A 99 -9.02 7.30 -14.67
CA ASP A 99 -8.43 8.62 -14.98
C ASP A 99 -9.16 9.76 -14.26
N SER A 100 -10.48 9.64 -14.12
CA SER A 100 -11.32 10.60 -13.40
C SER A 100 -11.00 10.68 -11.90
N VAL A 101 -10.44 9.63 -11.30
CA VAL A 101 -10.02 9.58 -9.90
C VAL A 101 -8.57 10.03 -9.77
N LEU A 102 -7.67 9.54 -10.62
CA LEU A 102 -6.26 9.94 -10.62
C LEU A 102 -6.08 11.44 -10.82
N SER A 103 -6.82 12.04 -11.74
CA SER A 103 -6.77 13.49 -12.00
C SER A 103 -7.22 14.36 -10.83
N GLN A 104 -7.82 13.78 -9.79
CA GLN A 104 -8.20 14.48 -8.57
C GLN A 104 -7.14 14.37 -7.46
N MET A 105 -6.13 13.52 -7.61
CA MET A 105 -5.06 13.33 -6.64
C MET A 105 -3.84 14.15 -7.06
N ALA A 106 -3.25 14.87 -6.11
CA ALA A 106 -1.98 15.53 -6.33
C ALA A 106 -0.82 14.54 -6.19
N ASP A 107 0.27 14.82 -6.91
CA ASP A 107 1.51 14.03 -6.85
C ASP A 107 2.14 14.02 -5.44
N ASP A 108 1.70 14.89 -4.53
CA ASP A 108 2.24 15.01 -3.18
C ASP A 108 1.23 14.71 -2.06
N ASP A 109 0.12 14.03 -2.42
CA ASP A 109 -0.98 13.75 -1.49
C ASP A 109 -0.66 12.72 -0.41
N PHE A 110 0.36 11.87 -0.57
CA PHE A 110 0.64 10.79 0.37
C PHE A 110 2.14 10.70 0.67
N ASP A 111 2.46 10.51 1.95
CA ASP A 111 3.82 10.25 2.46
C ASP A 111 4.03 8.77 2.82
N TYR A 112 2.94 7.98 2.88
CA TYR A 112 3.00 6.53 3.10
C TYR A 112 2.03 5.76 2.24
N ILE A 113 2.51 4.71 1.57
CA ILE A 113 1.70 3.87 0.68
C ILE A 113 1.88 2.41 1.04
N ILE A 114 0.76 1.71 1.20
CA ILE A 114 0.74 0.28 1.49
C ILE A 114 -0.08 -0.44 0.44
N PHE A 115 0.48 -1.53 -0.09
CA PHE A 115 -0.22 -2.47 -0.97
C PHE A 115 -0.45 -3.78 -0.22
N ASP A 116 -1.71 -4.20 -0.12
CA ASP A 116 -2.12 -5.42 0.56
C ASP A 116 -2.66 -6.43 -0.46
N GLU A 117 -1.82 -7.41 -0.83
CA GLU A 117 -2.20 -8.48 -1.76
C GLU A 117 -1.99 -9.91 -1.22
N ASP A 118 -2.86 -10.81 -1.69
CA ASP A 118 -2.68 -12.26 -1.70
C ASP A 118 -2.09 -12.67 -3.05
N GLN A 119 -1.11 -13.57 -3.05
CA GLN A 119 -0.39 -14.06 -4.24
C GLN A 119 0.57 -13.03 -4.87
N ALA A 120 1.77 -12.89 -4.31
CA ALA A 120 2.91 -12.46 -5.12
C ALA A 120 3.31 -13.62 -6.03
N GLU A 121 2.57 -13.84 -7.13
CA GLU A 121 3.01 -14.81 -8.10
C GLU A 121 4.40 -14.40 -8.60
N SER A 122 5.32 -15.35 -8.47
CA SER A 122 6.79 -15.28 -8.46
C SER A 122 7.51 -14.66 -9.68
N VAL A 123 6.86 -13.79 -10.44
CA VAL A 123 7.43 -13.06 -11.59
C VAL A 123 7.87 -11.64 -11.21
N GLN A 124 7.36 -11.07 -10.12
CA GLN A 124 7.59 -9.65 -9.75
C GLN A 124 8.84 -9.41 -8.88
N ALA A 125 9.35 -10.44 -8.21
CA ALA A 125 10.52 -10.34 -7.34
C ALA A 125 11.82 -10.04 -8.12
N ASN A 126 11.92 -10.55 -9.36
CA ASN A 126 13.11 -10.38 -10.22
C ASN A 126 13.24 -8.99 -10.86
N ARG A 127 12.19 -8.16 -10.85
CA ARG A 127 12.20 -6.85 -11.52
C ARG A 127 12.36 -5.66 -10.54
N LEU A 128 12.33 -5.96 -9.24
CA LEU A 128 12.56 -5.04 -8.12
C LEU A 128 13.83 -5.41 -7.31
N GLU A 129 14.62 -6.40 -7.76
CA GLU A 129 15.79 -6.99 -7.06
C GLU A 129 15.51 -7.58 -5.67
N TRP A 130 14.34 -8.17 -5.44
CA TRP A 130 13.99 -8.75 -4.13
C TRP A 130 13.73 -10.25 -4.26
N SER A 131 14.33 -11.07 -3.38
CA SER A 131 14.08 -12.51 -3.36
C SER A 131 12.86 -12.81 -2.47
N VAL A 132 11.74 -13.20 -3.07
CA VAL A 132 10.53 -13.63 -2.35
C VAL A 132 10.27 -15.12 -2.63
N SER A 133 10.03 -15.89 -1.58
CA SER A 133 9.77 -17.33 -1.66
C SER A 133 8.44 -17.61 -2.36
N LYS A 134 8.42 -18.65 -3.21
CA LYS A 134 7.23 -19.16 -3.94
C LYS A 134 6.08 -19.61 -3.02
N ASP A 135 6.34 -19.78 -1.73
CA ASP A 135 5.35 -20.23 -0.74
C ASP A 135 4.70 -19.07 0.03
N SER A 136 4.93 -17.82 -0.38
CA SER A 136 4.41 -16.63 0.32
C SER A 136 2.99 -16.31 -0.13
N GLN A 137 2.02 -16.57 0.75
CA GLN A 137 0.60 -16.40 0.41
C GLN A 137 0.07 -14.97 0.66
N ASP A 138 0.63 -14.21 1.61
CA ASP A 138 0.23 -12.81 1.85
C ASP A 138 1.47 -11.87 1.84
N VAL A 139 1.46 -10.83 1.00
CA VAL A 139 2.60 -9.89 0.84
C VAL A 139 2.15 -8.44 1.01
N CYS A 140 2.77 -7.71 1.96
CA CYS A 140 2.51 -6.29 2.19
C CYS A 140 3.70 -5.51 1.66
N ALA A 141 3.54 -4.82 0.54
CA ALA A 141 4.56 -3.87 0.10
C ALA A 141 4.28 -2.54 0.79
N VAL A 142 5.32 -1.97 1.37
CA VAL A 142 5.30 -0.72 2.12
C VAL A 142 6.29 0.23 1.46
N TYR A 143 5.80 1.39 1.06
CA TYR A 143 6.59 2.43 0.44
C TYR A 143 6.44 3.74 1.20
N GLU A 144 7.58 4.25 1.66
CA GLU A 144 7.71 5.56 2.28
C GLU A 144 8.15 6.54 1.19
N THR A 145 7.35 7.57 0.95
CA THR A 145 7.60 8.58 -0.07
C THR A 145 7.75 9.93 0.59
N LYS A 146 8.62 10.78 0.04
CA LYS A 146 8.75 12.18 0.49
C LYS A 146 7.98 13.16 -0.37
N LYS A 147 6.90 12.69 -1.03
CA LYS A 147 6.10 13.35 -2.08
C LYS A 147 6.68 13.08 -3.47
N GLY A 148 5.87 12.50 -4.35
CA GLY A 148 6.31 11.96 -5.64
C GLY A 148 5.14 11.46 -6.49
N GLU A 149 5.25 11.61 -7.82
CA GLU A 149 4.18 11.30 -8.78
C GLU A 149 3.80 9.81 -8.77
N ILE A 150 2.50 9.50 -8.61
CA ILE A 150 1.96 8.13 -8.70
C ILE A 150 1.13 8.01 -9.97
N LYS A 151 1.56 7.12 -10.88
CA LYS A 151 0.88 6.81 -12.14
C LYS A 151 0.34 5.40 -12.12
N ILE A 152 -0.98 5.25 -12.21
CA ILE A 152 -1.64 3.94 -12.26
C ILE A 152 -2.15 3.68 -13.69
N ARG A 153 -1.84 2.51 -14.26
CA ARG A 153 -2.22 2.13 -15.63
C ARG A 153 -2.80 0.73 -15.67
N PHE A 154 -4.04 0.59 -16.12
CA PHE A 154 -4.63 -0.69 -16.49
C PHE A 154 -4.32 -1.03 -17.96
N THR A 155 -4.05 -2.31 -18.20
CA THR A 155 -3.91 -2.88 -19.54
C THR A 155 -5.07 -3.82 -19.82
N ASP A 156 -5.38 -4.01 -21.10
CA ASP A 156 -6.48 -4.88 -21.57
C ASP A 156 -6.33 -6.36 -21.16
N GLU A 157 -5.14 -6.77 -20.68
CA GLU A 157 -4.85 -8.12 -20.16
C GLU A 157 -5.17 -8.31 -18.66
N GLY A 158 -6.00 -7.46 -18.05
CA GLY A 158 -6.35 -7.56 -16.62
C GLY A 158 -5.20 -7.20 -15.67
N LYS A 159 -4.08 -6.72 -16.20
CA LYS A 159 -2.95 -6.23 -15.40
C LYS A 159 -3.14 -4.77 -15.08
N CYS A 160 -2.77 -4.36 -13.88
CA CYS A 160 -2.50 -2.96 -13.65
C CYS A 160 -1.19 -2.69 -12.98
N THR A 161 -0.63 -1.58 -13.41
CA THR A 161 0.68 -1.10 -13.08
C THR A 161 0.54 0.16 -12.24
N VAL A 162 1.06 0.16 -11.02
CA VAL A 162 1.33 1.38 -10.26
C VAL A 162 2.80 1.72 -10.44
N THR A 163 3.08 2.75 -11.23
CA THR A 163 4.38 3.41 -11.26
C THR A 163 4.40 4.54 -10.26
N TRP A 164 5.52 4.77 -9.61
CA TRP A 164 5.73 5.96 -8.80
C TRP A 164 7.10 6.55 -9.11
N ARG A 165 7.24 7.85 -8.83
CA ARG A 165 8.49 8.58 -8.96
C ARG A 165 8.67 9.49 -7.77
N ASP A 166 9.72 9.27 -6.98
CA ASP A 166 10.07 10.16 -5.88
C ASP A 166 10.48 11.54 -6.43
N ALA A 167 9.93 12.63 -5.88
CA ALA A 167 10.23 13.97 -6.39
C ALA A 167 11.59 14.50 -5.93
N GLU A 168 12.18 13.94 -4.86
CA GLU A 168 13.41 14.41 -4.23
C GLU A 168 14.64 13.85 -4.94
N ASP A 169 14.64 12.56 -5.27
CA ASP A 169 15.76 11.87 -5.92
C ASP A 169 15.46 11.32 -7.32
N GLY A 170 14.20 11.37 -7.76
CA GLY A 170 13.79 10.88 -9.07
C GLY A 170 13.73 9.35 -9.17
N ASP A 171 13.83 8.63 -8.05
CA ASP A 171 13.74 7.16 -8.00
C ASP A 171 12.37 6.71 -8.48
N GLU A 172 12.37 5.88 -9.53
CA GLU A 172 11.16 5.35 -10.14
C GLU A 172 10.95 3.90 -9.73
N GLY A 173 9.72 3.58 -9.33
CA GLY A 173 9.30 2.22 -9.06
C GLY A 173 8.11 1.83 -9.92
N LYS A 174 7.97 0.52 -10.13
CA LYS A 174 6.85 -0.05 -10.84
C LYS A 174 6.39 -1.30 -10.10
N TYR A 175 5.15 -1.27 -9.64
CA TYR A 175 4.40 -2.43 -9.19
C TYR A 175 3.43 -2.83 -10.29
N THR A 176 3.28 -4.11 -10.60
CA THR A 176 2.32 -4.57 -11.60
C THR A 176 1.61 -5.79 -11.10
N PHE A 177 0.33 -5.65 -10.78
CA PHE A 177 -0.52 -6.76 -10.40
C PHE A 177 -1.21 -7.36 -11.62
N VAL A 178 -1.51 -8.64 -11.53
CA VAL A 178 -2.32 -9.39 -12.49
C VAL A 178 -3.61 -9.74 -11.74
N ALA A 179 -4.74 -9.17 -12.16
CA ALA A 179 -6.02 -9.64 -11.65
C ALA A 179 -6.37 -10.93 -12.40
N ASP A 180 -6.00 -12.08 -11.83
CA ASP A 180 -6.58 -13.34 -12.27
C ASP A 180 -8.05 -13.39 -11.80
N GLU A 181 -8.94 -13.80 -12.71
CA GLU A 181 -10.37 -14.04 -12.43
C GLU A 181 -10.59 -15.16 -11.40
#